data_AF-A0A084EWB3-F1
#
_entry.id   AF-A0A084EWB3-F1
#
_cell.length_a   1.000
_cell.length_b   1.000
_cell.length_c   1.000
_cell.angle_alpha   90.00
_cell.angle_beta   90.00
_cell.angle_gamma   90.00
#
_symmetry.space_group_name_H-M   'P 1'
#
loop_
_entity.id
_entity.type
_entity.pdbx_description
1 polymer ?
#
loop_
_entity_poly.entity_id
_entity_poly.type
_entity_poly.pdbx_seq_one_letter_code
_entity_poly.pdbx_strand_id
1 'polypeptide(L)'
;MFKNKLKTIVFTSLVVTTAIPFALSVLTNANNQKVILNNEQKNNKSKHKLVEILEADVIGNSTNKQTPKSLGVKRFDIIFKANNEIDLKSKLKIIANKYLKIKEEDLVFILGKYLKTISIAITNNQDYDAFKNALSLFAYDDNEVSSVYGFKSSYTYEDFVLKKKNNSGVRTTSNQEDKRHNVGSAFDLRPYANNDELFSLVGLTQSVRTKHFNDYIDSPLLKVGILEAEGVIDGWTTPFIWNNKYGNGARWRNEPFYNESWSNHANNVGEIIVGQKGINPTAKLWSVELNTEWNGMAGEMDFFLYWGVKIINNSWVFTDPANNKWMQKYNYYSKYVDELIQSNPEIINVFSAGNAFNGNKNEKPYKEIAGVQLSKNSIVVGAINHNYNQQKTDYSQIGNNINYVTAVTYGGNYNFSSWNTDETGFTGSGTSFSAPVITALSSMIVQRNKYYFDKGHDSIIMKSALISGSKKPNYTNEIYTAETGFGIPQFYSVDSAVKNLQYFKKADSNFSRRIKVYLHQNENIRANISWLVNLSDDKNVVDFDMKVYDPNNRLITSSIEGERNTETVELKADRSGYYEFEIYRYDKNNIKRDVAFTYVKK
;
A
#
# COMPACT_ATOMS: atom_id res chain seq x y z
N MET A 1 -4.89 -54.32 28.41
CA MET A 1 -5.80 -55.18 27.63
C MET A 1 -7.22 -54.90 28.10
N PHE A 2 -8.09 -54.32 27.25
CA PHE A 2 -9.46 -53.91 27.62
C PHE A 2 -10.43 -55.11 27.62
N LYS A 3 -11.39 -55.14 28.57
CA LYS A 3 -12.82 -55.37 28.27
C LYS A 3 -13.76 -55.24 29.48
N ASN A 4 -14.82 -54.44 29.27
CA ASN A 4 -16.22 -54.59 29.69
C ASN A 4 -16.61 -54.82 31.17
N LYS A 5 -17.52 -53.95 31.64
CA LYS A 5 -18.88 -54.41 32.02
C LYS A 5 -19.94 -53.31 31.79
N LEU A 6 -21.02 -53.69 31.10
CA LEU A 6 -22.30 -52.97 31.04
C LEU A 6 -23.04 -53.09 32.38
N LYS A 7 -23.93 -52.14 32.69
CA LYS A 7 -25.36 -52.45 32.88
C LYS A 7 -26.28 -51.23 32.79
N THR A 8 -27.39 -51.43 32.10
CA THR A 8 -28.51 -50.52 31.83
C THR A 8 -29.50 -50.45 33.00
N ILE A 9 -30.34 -49.41 33.06
CA ILE A 9 -31.80 -49.53 33.28
C ILE A 9 -32.50 -48.31 32.66
N VAL A 10 -33.75 -48.53 32.22
CA VAL A 10 -34.62 -47.60 31.49
C VAL A 10 -35.85 -47.31 32.34
N PHE A 11 -36.47 -46.13 32.23
CA PHE A 11 -37.93 -46.04 32.24
C PHE A 11 -38.45 -44.89 31.37
N THR A 12 -39.56 -45.16 30.68
CA THR A 12 -40.23 -44.28 29.71
C THR A 12 -41.53 -43.72 30.27
N SER A 13 -41.96 -42.57 29.76
CA SER A 13 -43.38 -42.19 29.75
C SER A 13 -43.69 -41.40 28.47
N LEU A 14 -44.58 -41.96 27.66
CA LEU A 14 -45.08 -41.39 26.40
C LEU A 14 -46.55 -41.02 26.60
N VAL A 15 -46.98 -39.86 26.12
CA VAL A 15 -48.41 -39.56 25.90
C VAL A 15 -48.56 -38.93 24.51
N VAL A 16 -49.58 -39.37 23.77
CA VAL A 16 -49.86 -39.03 22.37
C VAL A 16 -51.32 -38.64 22.22
N THR A 17 -51.59 -37.55 21.49
CA THR A 17 -52.86 -37.22 20.80
C THR A 17 -52.49 -36.37 19.57
N THR A 18 -52.63 -36.80 18.30
CA THR A 18 -53.86 -36.95 17.45
C THR A 18 -54.65 -35.62 17.28
N ALA A 19 -55.07 -35.15 16.09
CA ALA A 19 -54.94 -35.65 14.71
C ALA A 19 -55.05 -34.53 13.60
N ILE A 20 -54.92 -34.97 12.33
CA ILE A 20 -54.82 -34.32 10.99
C ILE A 20 -56.23 -34.17 10.32
N PRO A 21 -56.61 -33.24 9.37
CA PRO A 21 -55.87 -32.68 8.19
C PRO A 21 -56.18 -31.22 7.66
N PHE A 22 -55.62 -30.88 6.48
CA PHE A 22 -56.11 -30.02 5.35
C PHE A 22 -56.39 -28.50 5.49
N ALA A 23 -55.63 -27.65 4.76
CA ALA A 23 -56.13 -26.79 3.64
C ALA A 23 -55.05 -25.83 3.08
N LEU A 24 -55.21 -25.44 1.81
CA LEU A 24 -54.38 -24.46 1.08
C LEU A 24 -54.65 -23.02 1.55
N SER A 25 -53.62 -22.16 1.60
CA SER A 25 -53.79 -20.74 1.22
C SER A 25 -52.46 -20.08 0.82
N VAL A 26 -52.57 -19.17 -0.15
CA VAL A 26 -51.50 -18.29 -0.64
C VAL A 26 -51.77 -16.90 -0.08
N LEU A 27 -50.80 -16.27 0.60
CA LEU A 27 -50.50 -14.81 0.56
C LEU A 27 -49.55 -14.35 1.71
N THR A 28 -48.42 -13.76 1.30
CA THR A 28 -47.69 -12.62 1.90
C THR A 28 -47.61 -12.42 3.43
N ASN A 29 -46.39 -12.50 3.97
CA ASN A 29 -45.74 -11.44 4.78
C ASN A 29 -44.26 -11.84 5.00
N ALA A 30 -43.24 -11.24 4.38
CA ALA A 30 -42.91 -9.81 4.26
C ALA A 30 -42.68 -9.07 5.58
N ASN A 31 -42.08 -9.69 6.62
CA ASN A 31 -41.64 -8.93 7.81
C ASN A 31 -40.50 -9.50 8.70
N ASN A 32 -39.55 -10.31 8.19
CA ASN A 32 -38.44 -10.84 9.02
C ASN A 32 -37.00 -10.59 8.52
N GLN A 33 -36.78 -9.69 7.56
CA GLN A 33 -35.45 -9.19 7.19
C GLN A 33 -35.20 -7.72 7.54
N LYS A 34 -36.20 -7.01 8.09
CA LYS A 34 -36.11 -5.57 8.42
C LYS A 34 -35.64 -5.25 9.85
N VAL A 35 -35.44 -6.25 10.70
CA VAL A 35 -35.11 -6.05 12.13
C VAL A 35 -33.60 -6.01 12.40
N ILE A 36 -32.77 -6.64 11.56
CA ILE A 36 -31.30 -6.64 11.74
C ILE A 36 -30.66 -5.38 11.10
N LEU A 37 -31.21 -4.87 9.99
CA LEU A 37 -30.66 -3.70 9.27
C LEU A 37 -30.94 -2.33 9.91
N ASN A 38 -31.88 -2.24 10.87
CA ASN A 38 -32.32 -0.95 11.43
C ASN A 38 -31.60 -0.53 12.74
N ASN A 39 -30.89 -1.43 13.42
CA ASN A 39 -30.24 -1.10 14.70
C ASN A 39 -28.86 -0.44 14.54
N GLU A 40 -28.19 -0.58 13.39
CA GLU A 40 -26.92 0.12 13.13
C GLU A 40 -27.11 1.54 12.57
N GLN A 41 -28.25 1.84 11.92
CA GLN A 41 -28.53 3.18 11.36
C GLN A 41 -29.14 4.18 12.35
N LYS A 42 -29.26 3.83 13.65
CA LYS A 42 -29.88 4.69 14.68
C LYS A 42 -29.04 4.95 15.94
N ASN A 43 -27.77 4.54 15.98
CA ASN A 43 -26.84 5.03 17.01
C ASN A 43 -26.16 6.32 16.53
N ASN A 44 -26.19 7.34 17.40
CA ASN A 44 -25.90 8.72 17.05
C ASN A 44 -24.48 8.97 16.54
N LYS A 45 -24.37 9.89 15.57
CA LYS A 45 -23.15 10.61 15.20
C LYS A 45 -22.53 11.32 16.43
N SER A 46 -21.55 10.72 17.09
CA SER A 46 -20.38 11.43 17.66
C SER A 46 -19.30 10.48 18.24
N LYS A 47 -18.03 10.92 18.17
CA LYS A 47 -16.93 10.62 19.11
C LYS A 47 -16.42 9.17 19.35
N HIS A 48 -16.92 8.12 18.70
CA HIS A 48 -16.26 6.81 18.83
C HIS A 48 -14.97 6.73 17.99
N LYS A 49 -13.82 6.74 18.66
CA LYS A 49 -12.50 6.51 18.05
C LYS A 49 -12.19 5.02 17.81
N LEU A 50 -12.97 4.11 18.39
CA LEU A 50 -12.79 2.67 18.20
C LEU A 50 -13.53 2.18 16.96
N VAL A 51 -12.82 1.40 16.13
CA VAL A 51 -13.30 0.67 14.96
C VAL A 51 -13.02 -0.81 15.19
N GLU A 52 -13.97 -1.68 14.84
CA GLU A 52 -13.79 -3.13 14.95
C GLU A 52 -13.59 -3.76 13.56
N ILE A 53 -12.68 -4.73 13.52
CA ILE A 53 -12.17 -5.41 12.34
C ILE A 53 -12.51 -6.89 12.49
N LEU A 54 -13.40 -7.37 11.62
CA LEU A 54 -13.81 -8.76 11.52
C LEU A 54 -13.04 -9.46 10.40
N GLU A 55 -13.00 -10.80 10.45
CA GLU A 55 -12.25 -11.65 9.50
C GLU A 55 -12.59 -11.35 8.03
N ALA A 56 -11.56 -11.27 7.18
CA ALA A 56 -11.68 -11.21 5.73
C ALA A 56 -10.56 -12.04 5.10
N ASP A 57 -10.88 -12.80 4.06
CA ASP A 57 -9.93 -13.70 3.38
C ASP A 57 -8.89 -12.90 2.55
N VAL A 58 -7.66 -13.42 2.48
CA VAL A 58 -6.51 -12.86 1.74
C VAL A 58 -6.02 -13.89 0.72
N ILE A 59 -5.70 -13.48 -0.52
CA ILE A 59 -5.15 -14.35 -1.57
C ILE A 59 -3.91 -13.68 -2.19
N GLY A 60 -2.84 -14.46 -2.31
CA GLY A 60 -1.73 -14.20 -3.23
C GLY A 60 -1.89 -14.96 -4.56
N ASN A 61 -1.22 -14.49 -5.61
CA ASN A 61 -1.29 -15.08 -6.94
C ASN A 61 -0.27 -16.24 -7.15
N SER A 62 -0.48 -17.36 -6.45
CA SER A 62 0.13 -18.63 -6.86
C SER A 62 -0.80 -19.85 -6.71
N THR A 63 -0.55 -20.87 -7.53
CA THR A 63 -1.50 -21.93 -7.86
C THR A 63 -1.59 -23.10 -6.85
N ASN A 64 -1.02 -22.97 -5.65
CA ASN A 64 -1.01 -24.06 -4.66
C ASN A 64 -1.32 -23.63 -3.21
N LYS A 65 -2.56 -23.91 -2.79
CA LYS A 65 -2.98 -24.37 -1.45
C LYS A 65 -2.31 -23.73 -0.21
N GLN A 66 -2.95 -22.68 0.32
CA GLN A 66 -3.90 -22.77 1.45
C GLN A 66 -4.42 -21.36 1.74
N THR A 67 -5.75 -21.17 1.74
CA THR A 67 -6.34 -19.85 2.04
C THR A 67 -6.20 -19.55 3.53
N PRO A 68 -5.49 -18.48 3.96
CA PRO A 68 -5.45 -18.05 5.35
C PRO A 68 -6.82 -17.50 5.72
N LYS A 69 -7.44 -18.06 6.76
CA LYS A 69 -8.83 -17.79 7.16
C LYS A 69 -8.99 -16.68 8.22
N SER A 70 -7.94 -15.91 8.51
CA SER A 70 -7.95 -14.97 9.63
C SER A 70 -6.94 -13.85 9.48
N LEU A 71 -7.32 -12.69 10.04
CA LEU A 71 -6.46 -11.52 10.18
C LEU A 71 -6.12 -11.34 11.67
N GLY A 72 -4.88 -11.64 12.03
CA GLY A 72 -4.34 -11.37 13.35
C GLY A 72 -4.49 -12.51 14.34
N VAL A 73 -3.63 -12.50 15.34
CA VAL A 73 -4.10 -12.76 16.69
C VAL A 73 -5.10 -11.66 17.03
N LYS A 74 -6.14 -12.05 17.74
CA LYS A 74 -7.13 -11.17 18.36
C LYS A 74 -6.38 -10.06 19.13
N ARG A 75 -6.53 -8.79 18.75
CA ARG A 75 -5.70 -7.69 19.27
C ARG A 75 -6.35 -6.31 19.15
N PHE A 76 -5.72 -5.29 19.72
CA PHE A 76 -6.08 -3.88 19.55
C PHE A 76 -4.87 -3.04 19.15
N ASP A 77 -4.97 -2.30 18.05
CA ASP A 77 -3.96 -1.34 17.58
C ASP A 77 -4.45 0.09 17.89
N ILE A 78 -3.77 0.79 18.81
CA ILE A 78 -4.08 2.15 19.26
C ILE A 78 -3.16 3.12 18.50
N ILE A 79 -3.72 3.99 17.66
CA ILE A 79 -2.96 4.99 16.87
C ILE A 79 -3.08 6.37 17.51
N PHE A 80 -1.94 7.04 17.69
CA PHE A 80 -1.87 8.38 18.25
C PHE A 80 -1.59 9.45 17.18
N LYS A 81 -1.96 10.71 17.47
CA LYS A 81 -1.85 11.83 16.53
C LYS A 81 -0.40 12.19 16.23
N ALA A 82 -0.11 12.39 14.95
CA ALA A 82 1.23 12.72 14.44
C ALA A 82 1.89 13.98 15.06
N ASN A 83 1.09 14.95 15.53
CA ASN A 83 1.56 16.31 15.82
C ASN A 83 2.31 16.48 17.15
N ASN A 84 2.22 15.52 18.08
CA ASN A 84 2.84 15.59 19.40
C ASN A 84 3.98 14.55 19.50
N GLU A 85 4.97 14.81 20.36
CA GLU A 85 5.88 13.76 20.84
C GLU A 85 5.16 12.96 21.93
N ILE A 86 5.12 11.63 21.81
CA ILE A 86 4.24 10.79 22.63
C ILE A 86 5.05 9.67 23.27
N ASP A 87 5.11 9.68 24.61
CA ASP A 87 5.68 8.59 25.39
C ASP A 87 4.71 7.41 25.44
N LEU A 88 4.82 6.53 24.43
CA LEU A 88 4.03 5.31 24.32
C LEU A 88 4.19 4.38 25.53
N LYS A 89 5.32 4.42 26.25
CA LYS A 89 5.53 3.57 27.44
C LYS A 89 4.74 4.11 28.64
N SER A 90 4.69 5.43 28.82
CA SER A 90 3.79 6.04 29.81
C SER A 90 2.33 5.84 29.45
N LYS A 91 1.95 5.92 28.16
CA LYS A 91 0.58 5.60 27.70
C LYS A 91 0.22 4.13 27.98
N LEU A 92 1.11 3.18 27.67
CA LEU A 92 0.90 1.76 27.98
C LEU A 92 0.69 1.52 29.48
N LYS A 93 1.48 2.14 30.35
CA LYS A 93 1.31 2.06 31.81
C LYS A 93 -0.05 2.58 32.28
N ILE A 94 -0.53 3.66 31.66
CA ILE A 94 -1.87 4.19 31.93
C ILE A 94 -2.94 3.19 31.48
N ILE A 95 -2.83 2.65 30.26
CA ILE A 95 -3.74 1.64 29.71
C ILE A 95 -3.79 0.41 30.64
N ALA A 96 -2.65 -0.18 30.96
CA ALA A 96 -2.52 -1.37 31.79
C ALA A 96 -3.13 -1.16 33.18
N ASN A 97 -2.65 -0.15 33.92
CA ASN A 97 -3.02 0.02 35.33
C ASN A 97 -4.41 0.65 35.52
N LYS A 98 -4.79 1.66 34.73
CA LYS A 98 -6.03 2.42 34.94
C LYS A 98 -7.24 1.80 34.23
N TYR A 99 -7.06 1.34 32.99
CA TYR A 99 -8.18 0.92 32.13
C TYR A 99 -8.36 -0.60 32.12
N LEU A 100 -7.29 -1.35 31.86
CA LEU A 100 -7.34 -2.82 31.83
C LEU A 100 -7.30 -3.44 33.24
N LYS A 101 -6.67 -2.77 34.21
CA LYS A 101 -6.39 -3.27 35.57
C LYS A 101 -5.56 -4.56 35.58
N ILE A 102 -4.64 -4.66 34.64
CA ILE A 102 -3.69 -5.77 34.43
C ILE A 102 -2.28 -5.20 34.55
N LYS A 103 -1.31 -5.98 35.01
CA LYS A 103 0.09 -5.50 35.08
C LYS A 103 0.68 -5.37 33.67
N GLU A 104 1.64 -4.46 33.49
CA GLU A 104 2.39 -4.30 32.22
C GLU A 104 3.08 -5.61 31.78
N GLU A 105 3.55 -6.42 32.73
CA GLU A 105 4.22 -7.72 32.49
C GLU A 105 3.28 -8.85 32.02
N ASP A 106 1.97 -8.73 32.25
CA ASP A 106 0.95 -9.71 31.85
C ASP A 106 0.30 -9.36 30.49
N LEU A 107 0.77 -8.29 29.83
CA LEU A 107 0.30 -7.87 28.50
C LEU A 107 1.30 -8.30 27.41
N VAL A 108 0.77 -8.85 26.32
CA VAL A 108 1.54 -9.06 25.09
C VAL A 108 1.35 -7.83 24.21
N PHE A 109 2.38 -7.01 24.05
CA PHE A 109 2.28 -5.75 23.32
C PHE A 109 3.51 -5.42 22.48
N ILE A 110 3.31 -4.53 21.51
CA ILE A 110 4.37 -3.85 20.74
C ILE A 110 4.17 -2.33 20.84
N LEU A 111 5.27 -1.62 21.09
CA LEU A 111 5.31 -0.15 21.04
C LEU A 111 5.86 0.27 19.68
N GLY A 112 4.96 0.59 18.75
CA GLY A 112 5.31 1.09 17.43
C GLY A 112 5.80 2.53 17.52
N LYS A 113 7.08 2.71 17.92
CA LYS A 113 7.64 4.03 18.24
C LYS A 113 7.58 5.00 17.06
N TYR A 114 7.73 4.49 15.85
CA TYR A 114 7.73 5.29 14.63
C TYR A 114 6.30 5.47 14.09
N LEU A 115 5.46 4.45 14.18
CA LEU A 115 4.03 4.58 13.90
C LEU A 115 3.25 5.45 14.90
N LYS A 116 3.81 5.71 16.08
CA LYS A 116 3.09 6.22 17.25
C LYS A 116 1.87 5.33 17.55
N THR A 117 2.12 4.02 17.65
CA THR A 117 1.10 3.01 17.94
C THR A 117 1.43 2.16 19.16
N ILE A 118 0.38 1.65 19.80
CA ILE A 118 0.48 0.56 20.80
C ILE A 118 -0.42 -0.56 20.30
N SER A 119 0.17 -1.70 19.96
CA SER A 119 -0.53 -2.93 19.60
C SER A 119 -0.57 -3.85 20.83
N ILE A 120 -1.75 -4.31 21.23
CA ILE A 120 -1.95 -5.21 22.40
C ILE A 120 -2.69 -6.47 21.94
N ALA A 121 -2.00 -7.61 21.96
CA ALA A 121 -2.58 -8.92 21.65
C ALA A 121 -3.34 -9.50 22.84
N ILE A 122 -4.40 -10.26 22.53
CA ILE A 122 -5.27 -10.93 23.49
C ILE A 122 -4.82 -12.38 23.64
N THR A 123 -4.51 -12.76 24.88
CA THR A 123 -4.18 -14.13 25.27
C THR A 123 -5.43 -14.97 25.49
N ASN A 124 -5.27 -16.29 25.54
CA ASN A 124 -6.34 -17.25 25.84
C ASN A 124 -7.09 -17.01 27.16
N ASN A 125 -6.47 -16.28 28.11
CA ASN A 125 -7.07 -15.97 29.42
C ASN A 125 -7.73 -14.57 29.47
N GLN A 126 -7.78 -13.84 28.36
CA GLN A 126 -8.24 -12.45 28.30
C GLN A 126 -9.54 -12.30 27.48
N ASP A 127 -10.49 -11.53 28.02
CA ASP A 127 -11.76 -11.23 27.36
C ASP A 127 -11.61 -10.05 26.38
N TYR A 128 -11.91 -10.29 25.11
CA TYR A 128 -11.83 -9.29 24.05
C TYR A 128 -12.80 -8.12 24.24
N ASP A 129 -14.05 -8.41 24.60
CA ASP A 129 -15.08 -7.40 24.72
C ASP A 129 -14.86 -6.55 26.00
N ALA A 130 -14.23 -7.12 27.04
CA ALA A 130 -13.70 -6.36 28.17
C ALA A 130 -12.57 -5.39 27.75
N PHE A 131 -11.58 -5.85 26.98
CA PHE A 131 -10.52 -4.99 26.44
C PHE A 131 -11.09 -3.91 25.52
N LYS A 132 -12.03 -4.25 24.62
CA LYS A 132 -12.72 -3.32 23.72
C LYS A 132 -13.37 -2.17 24.48
N ASN A 133 -14.08 -2.48 25.57
CA ASN A 133 -14.75 -1.48 26.40
C ASN A 133 -13.73 -0.58 27.13
N ALA A 134 -12.68 -1.17 27.73
CA ALA A 134 -11.63 -0.44 28.42
C ALA A 134 -10.84 0.50 27.49
N LEU A 135 -10.45 0.01 26.30
CA LEU A 135 -9.69 0.78 25.32
C LEU A 135 -10.55 1.82 24.59
N SER A 136 -11.86 1.59 24.43
CA SER A 136 -12.81 2.62 24.00
C SER A 136 -12.85 3.80 24.99
N LEU A 137 -12.84 3.50 26.30
CA LEU A 137 -12.80 4.51 27.36
C LEU A 137 -11.48 5.29 27.34
N PHE A 138 -10.35 4.60 27.24
CA PHE A 138 -9.04 5.24 27.10
C PHE A 138 -8.98 6.17 25.88
N ALA A 139 -9.46 5.71 24.73
CA ALA A 139 -9.49 6.49 23.51
C ALA A 139 -10.40 7.73 23.61
N TYR A 140 -11.48 7.66 24.40
CA TYR A 140 -12.34 8.82 24.67
C TYR A 140 -11.65 9.85 25.57
N ASP A 141 -11.05 9.40 26.67
CA ASP A 141 -10.39 10.24 27.66
C ASP A 141 -9.11 10.91 27.12
N ASP A 142 -8.32 10.19 26.34
CA ASP A 142 -7.02 10.64 25.83
C ASP A 142 -7.19 11.41 24.52
N ASN A 143 -6.98 12.73 24.56
CA ASN A 143 -7.13 13.59 23.38
C ASN A 143 -6.04 13.39 22.31
N GLU A 144 -4.93 12.70 22.63
CA GLU A 144 -3.84 12.41 21.70
C GLU A 144 -4.09 11.15 20.88
N VAL A 145 -4.94 10.23 21.35
CA VAL A 145 -5.39 9.09 20.55
C VAL A 145 -6.15 9.60 19.32
N SER A 146 -5.79 9.10 18.14
CA SER A 146 -6.47 9.33 16.87
C SER A 146 -7.59 8.30 16.70
N SER A 147 -7.24 7.02 16.79
CA SER A 147 -8.08 5.87 16.47
C SER A 147 -7.64 4.64 17.29
N VAL A 148 -8.57 3.69 17.49
CA VAL A 148 -8.28 2.36 18.04
C VAL A 148 -8.92 1.34 17.12
N TYR A 149 -8.17 0.33 16.68
CA TYR A 149 -8.64 -0.72 15.80
C TYR A 149 -8.61 -2.06 16.55
N GLY A 150 -9.77 -2.63 16.85
CA GLY A 150 -9.89 -3.95 17.48
C GLY A 150 -10.06 -5.04 16.43
N PHE A 151 -9.16 -6.01 16.38
CA PHE A 151 -9.17 -7.16 15.47
C PHE A 151 -9.75 -8.37 16.20
N LYS A 152 -10.94 -8.84 15.80
CA LYS A 152 -11.66 -9.96 16.43
C LYS A 152 -11.53 -11.24 15.60
N SER A 153 -10.33 -11.82 15.57
CA SER A 153 -10.06 -13.07 14.87
C SER A 153 -10.30 -14.32 15.73
N SER A 154 -10.29 -15.47 15.07
CA SER A 154 -10.40 -16.81 15.66
C SER A 154 -9.18 -17.27 16.47
N TYR A 155 -8.05 -16.55 16.45
CA TYR A 155 -6.78 -16.98 17.05
C TYR A 155 -6.33 -16.07 18.20
N THR A 156 -5.79 -16.67 19.25
CA THR A 156 -5.12 -15.97 20.37
C THR A 156 -3.60 -16.01 20.21
N TYR A 157 -2.89 -15.27 21.07
CA TYR A 157 -1.43 -15.30 21.12
C TYR A 157 -0.85 -16.73 21.29
N GLU A 158 -1.44 -17.54 22.17
CA GLU A 158 -0.92 -18.89 22.46
C GLU A 158 -1.19 -19.89 21.32
N ASP A 159 -2.31 -19.74 20.59
CA ASP A 159 -2.62 -20.60 19.44
C ASP A 159 -1.59 -20.47 18.30
N PHE A 160 -0.99 -19.28 18.18
CA PHE A 160 0.08 -18.97 17.24
C PHE A 160 1.41 -19.61 17.67
N VAL A 161 1.81 -19.45 18.93
CA VAL A 161 3.08 -19.98 19.48
C VAL A 161 3.19 -21.51 19.34
N LEU A 162 2.07 -22.23 19.41
CA LEU A 162 2.03 -23.69 19.32
C LEU A 162 2.14 -24.26 17.89
N LYS A 163 2.03 -23.44 16.84
CA LYS A 163 1.84 -23.91 15.45
C LYS A 163 3.10 -24.08 14.58
N LYS A 164 4.30 -23.62 14.98
CA LYS A 164 5.48 -23.59 14.08
C LYS A 164 6.78 -24.08 14.73
N LYS A 165 7.24 -25.28 14.33
CA LYS A 165 8.62 -25.77 14.52
C LYS A 165 9.11 -26.45 13.24
N ASN A 166 10.05 -25.84 12.53
CA ASN A 166 11.32 -26.47 12.07
C ASN A 166 12.10 -25.61 11.06
N ASN A 167 13.43 -25.79 11.14
CA ASN A 167 14.49 -25.49 10.17
C ASN A 167 14.88 -24.03 9.88
N SER A 168 16.15 -23.75 10.19
CA SER A 168 16.96 -22.66 9.63
C SER A 168 18.41 -23.15 9.55
N GLY A 169 19.15 -22.78 8.51
CA GLY A 169 20.57 -23.08 8.39
C GLY A 169 21.28 -22.02 7.55
N VAL A 170 22.34 -21.43 8.09
CA VAL A 170 23.15 -20.40 7.42
C VAL A 170 24.63 -20.81 7.48
N ARG A 171 25.36 -20.59 6.39
CA ARG A 171 26.82 -20.71 6.31
C ARG A 171 27.41 -19.50 5.61
N THR A 172 28.64 -19.16 5.97
CA THR A 172 29.39 -17.98 5.51
C THR A 172 30.74 -18.37 4.91
N THR A 173 31.16 -17.73 3.82
CA THR A 173 32.58 -17.65 3.37
C THR A 173 32.84 -16.35 2.59
N SER A 174 34.13 -16.09 2.34
CA SER A 174 34.76 -14.75 2.22
C SER A 174 35.34 -14.40 0.83
N ASN A 175 35.62 -13.10 0.64
CA ASN A 175 36.70 -12.42 -0.12
C ASN A 175 37.13 -12.88 -1.54
N GLN A 176 37.65 -12.02 -2.41
CA GLN A 176 37.36 -10.60 -2.71
C GLN A 176 37.96 -10.28 -4.09
N GLU A 177 37.10 -10.07 -5.09
CA GLU A 177 37.40 -9.25 -6.27
C GLU A 177 36.48 -8.03 -6.17
N ASP A 178 36.79 -6.91 -6.84
CA ASP A 178 35.88 -5.75 -6.85
C ASP A 178 34.68 -5.97 -7.79
N LYS A 179 33.81 -6.87 -7.35
CA LYS A 179 32.50 -7.15 -7.95
C LYS A 179 31.44 -6.16 -7.50
N ARG A 180 31.76 -5.25 -6.56
CA ARG A 180 30.84 -4.21 -6.07
C ARG A 180 30.63 -3.14 -7.14
N HIS A 181 31.69 -2.66 -7.79
CA HIS A 181 31.58 -1.65 -8.86
C HIS A 181 31.39 -2.24 -10.26
N ASN A 182 31.38 -3.58 -10.38
CA ASN A 182 31.23 -4.25 -11.66
C ASN A 182 29.75 -4.35 -12.09
N VAL A 183 29.36 -3.51 -13.05
CA VAL A 183 28.00 -3.48 -13.65
C VAL A 183 27.57 -4.86 -14.16
N GLY A 184 28.46 -5.62 -14.81
CA GLY A 184 28.17 -6.97 -15.33
C GLY A 184 28.13 -8.07 -14.26
N SER A 185 28.46 -7.74 -13.01
CA SER A 185 28.19 -8.58 -11.84
C SER A 185 26.89 -8.17 -11.14
N ALA A 186 26.57 -6.88 -11.15
CA ALA A 186 25.35 -6.33 -10.55
C ALA A 186 24.09 -6.60 -11.39
N PHE A 187 24.23 -6.67 -12.72
CA PHE A 187 23.15 -6.96 -13.66
C PHE A 187 23.43 -8.19 -14.52
N ASP A 188 22.40 -8.99 -14.79
CA ASP A 188 22.42 -10.04 -15.82
C ASP A 188 22.17 -9.42 -17.20
N LEU A 189 23.25 -9.04 -17.88
CA LEU A 189 23.21 -8.34 -19.17
C LEU A 189 23.07 -9.27 -20.40
N ARG A 190 22.78 -10.57 -20.20
CA ARG A 190 22.64 -11.52 -21.32
C ARG A 190 21.40 -11.18 -22.17
N PRO A 191 21.51 -11.05 -23.51
CA PRO A 191 20.41 -10.53 -24.35
C PRO A 191 19.06 -11.26 -24.21
N TYR A 192 19.08 -12.58 -24.05
CA TYR A 192 17.88 -13.41 -23.92
C TYR A 192 17.32 -13.49 -22.48
N ALA A 193 18.00 -12.88 -21.51
CA ALA A 193 17.69 -12.98 -20.09
C ALA A 193 17.15 -11.68 -19.47
N ASN A 194 17.15 -10.58 -20.22
CA ASN A 194 17.07 -9.21 -19.69
C ASN A 194 15.73 -8.53 -20.03
N ASN A 195 15.18 -7.81 -19.06
CA ASN A 195 13.89 -7.11 -19.12
C ASN A 195 14.00 -5.67 -19.70
N ASP A 196 15.10 -5.34 -20.37
CA ASP A 196 15.46 -3.99 -20.81
C ASP A 196 14.40 -3.28 -21.67
N GLU A 197 13.82 -3.96 -22.65
CA GLU A 197 12.75 -3.40 -23.49
C GLU A 197 11.53 -3.01 -22.64
N LEU A 198 11.18 -3.84 -21.67
CA LEU A 198 10.04 -3.65 -20.78
C LEU A 198 10.26 -2.46 -19.83
N PHE A 199 11.48 -2.31 -19.31
CA PHE A 199 11.87 -1.16 -18.49
C PHE A 199 12.02 0.13 -19.33
N SER A 200 12.35 0.03 -20.62
CA SER A 200 12.43 1.19 -21.52
C SER A 200 11.07 1.91 -21.70
N LEU A 201 9.94 1.22 -21.50
CA LEU A 201 8.59 1.81 -21.57
C LEU A 201 8.39 2.96 -20.58
N VAL A 202 9.05 2.90 -19.42
CA VAL A 202 9.11 3.95 -18.38
C VAL A 202 10.40 4.79 -18.44
N GLY A 203 11.14 4.73 -19.54
CA GLY A 203 12.40 5.46 -19.74
C GLY A 203 13.60 4.91 -18.97
N LEU A 204 13.52 3.71 -18.41
CA LEU A 204 14.60 3.05 -17.66
C LEU A 204 15.43 2.13 -18.57
N THR A 205 16.04 2.69 -19.62
CA THR A 205 16.95 1.96 -20.52
C THR A 205 18.16 1.41 -19.76
N GLN A 206 18.83 0.39 -20.31
CA GLN A 206 20.08 -0.15 -19.77
C GLN A 206 21.10 0.95 -19.43
N SER A 207 21.27 1.94 -20.33
CA SER A 207 22.17 3.08 -20.13
C SER A 207 21.79 3.98 -18.95
N VAL A 208 20.48 4.19 -18.70
CA VAL A 208 19.97 4.91 -17.54
C VAL A 208 20.28 4.16 -16.25
N ARG A 209 20.03 2.84 -16.22
CA ARG A 209 20.23 2.03 -15.02
C ARG A 209 21.72 1.82 -14.69
N THR A 210 22.54 1.55 -15.70
CA THR A 210 24.01 1.49 -15.56
C THR A 210 24.60 2.82 -15.10
N LYS A 211 24.14 3.96 -15.64
CA LYS A 211 24.60 5.26 -15.16
C LYS A 211 24.21 5.48 -13.70
N HIS A 212 22.96 5.23 -13.34
CA HIS A 212 22.52 5.33 -11.94
C HIS A 212 23.30 4.41 -11.00
N PHE A 213 23.61 3.19 -11.43
CA PHE A 213 24.45 2.28 -10.66
C PHE A 213 25.83 2.89 -10.36
N ASN A 214 26.54 3.37 -11.39
CA ASN A 214 27.85 4.00 -11.23
C ASN A 214 27.79 5.28 -10.38
N ASP A 215 26.73 6.10 -10.54
CA ASP A 215 26.54 7.35 -9.81
C ASP A 215 26.18 7.11 -8.30
N TYR A 216 25.49 6.00 -7.95
CA TYR A 216 24.84 5.83 -6.63
C TYR A 216 25.19 4.56 -5.84
N ILE A 217 26.06 3.66 -6.31
CA ILE A 217 26.42 2.42 -5.58
C ILE A 217 26.93 2.67 -4.15
N ASP A 218 27.73 3.73 -3.95
CA ASP A 218 28.27 4.15 -2.64
C ASP A 218 27.58 5.38 -2.04
N SER A 219 26.47 5.82 -2.64
CA SER A 219 25.66 6.89 -2.05
C SER A 219 24.97 6.44 -0.75
N PRO A 220 24.56 7.39 0.12
CA PRO A 220 23.80 7.08 1.33
C PRO A 220 22.62 6.16 1.05
N LEU A 221 22.52 5.10 1.86
CA LEU A 221 21.74 3.93 1.50
C LEU A 221 20.22 4.16 1.57
N LEU A 222 19.58 4.24 0.40
CA LEU A 222 18.13 4.16 0.32
C LEU A 222 17.66 2.72 0.59
N LYS A 223 16.61 2.59 1.39
CA LYS A 223 16.02 1.32 1.79
C LYS A 223 14.60 1.22 1.25
N VAL A 224 14.32 0.13 0.55
CA VAL A 224 13.01 -0.20 -0.02
C VAL A 224 12.43 -1.41 0.71
N GLY A 225 11.12 -1.41 0.94
CA GLY A 225 10.35 -2.46 1.57
C GLY A 225 9.51 -3.23 0.55
N ILE A 226 9.34 -4.53 0.77
CA ILE A 226 8.35 -5.38 0.10
C ILE A 226 7.48 -6.01 1.18
N LEU A 227 6.22 -5.60 1.26
CA LEU A 227 5.20 -6.24 2.08
C LEU A 227 4.41 -7.20 1.19
N GLU A 228 4.48 -8.51 1.46
CA GLU A 228 3.97 -9.53 0.52
C GLU A 228 3.13 -10.63 1.18
N ALA A 229 1.96 -10.92 0.60
CA ALA A 229 0.96 -11.82 1.19
C ALA A 229 1.31 -13.31 1.10
N GLU A 230 2.20 -13.71 0.19
CA GLU A 230 2.63 -15.11 0.06
C GLU A 230 3.87 -15.45 0.87
N GLY A 231 4.59 -14.44 1.37
CA GLY A 231 5.90 -14.63 1.99
C GLY A 231 6.89 -13.52 1.67
N VAL A 232 8.17 -13.81 1.88
CA VAL A 232 9.32 -12.90 1.73
C VAL A 232 10.30 -13.36 0.64
N ILE A 233 11.28 -12.51 0.34
CA ILE A 233 12.40 -12.87 -0.53
C ILE A 233 13.36 -13.87 0.13
N ASP A 234 13.78 -14.92 -0.57
CA ASP A 234 15.02 -15.63 -0.23
C ASP A 234 16.22 -14.89 -0.83
N GLY A 235 16.84 -14.03 -0.02
CA GLY A 235 17.99 -13.22 -0.41
C GLY A 235 19.24 -14.00 -0.79
N TRP A 236 19.34 -15.31 -0.55
CA TRP A 236 20.54 -16.09 -0.89
C TRP A 236 20.45 -16.79 -2.26
N THR A 237 19.32 -16.67 -2.94
CA THR A 237 19.09 -17.21 -4.29
C THR A 237 19.75 -16.36 -5.39
N THR A 238 19.78 -16.91 -6.62
CA THR A 238 20.34 -16.30 -7.83
C THR A 238 19.95 -14.82 -8.03
N PRO A 239 18.67 -14.40 -7.96
CA PRO A 239 18.28 -12.99 -8.13
C PRO A 239 19.07 -11.98 -7.28
N PHE A 240 19.48 -12.38 -6.07
CA PHE A 240 20.02 -11.49 -5.03
C PHE A 240 21.46 -11.81 -4.60
N ILE A 241 22.10 -12.78 -5.25
CA ILE A 241 23.42 -13.27 -4.86
C ILE A 241 24.48 -12.17 -4.91
N TRP A 242 24.39 -11.25 -5.88
CA TRP A 242 25.24 -10.06 -5.93
C TRP A 242 24.91 -9.08 -4.81
N ASN A 243 23.61 -8.79 -4.58
CA ASN A 243 23.17 -7.82 -3.57
C ASN A 243 23.69 -8.18 -2.18
N ASN A 244 23.67 -9.47 -1.80
CA ASN A 244 24.12 -9.93 -0.48
C ASN A 244 25.62 -10.23 -0.36
N LYS A 245 26.33 -10.54 -1.46
CA LYS A 245 27.79 -10.77 -1.41
C LYS A 245 28.62 -9.51 -1.62
N TYR A 246 28.16 -8.55 -2.43
CA TYR A 246 28.95 -7.39 -2.87
C TYR A 246 28.17 -6.06 -2.82
N GLY A 247 26.86 -6.11 -3.07
CA GLY A 247 25.98 -4.95 -3.11
C GLY A 247 25.49 -4.47 -1.73
N ASN A 248 24.32 -3.85 -1.71
CA ASN A 248 23.77 -3.19 -0.53
C ASN A 248 22.80 -4.05 0.30
N GLY A 249 22.64 -5.32 -0.06
CA GLY A 249 21.87 -6.35 0.65
C GLY A 249 20.40 -6.45 0.23
N ALA A 250 19.91 -7.69 0.23
CA ALA A 250 18.50 -8.02 0.07
C ALA A 250 18.12 -8.97 1.22
N ARG A 251 17.36 -8.48 2.19
CA ARG A 251 17.11 -9.19 3.45
C ARG A 251 15.63 -9.25 3.76
N TRP A 252 15.21 -10.29 4.46
CA TRP A 252 13.92 -10.31 5.14
C TRP A 252 14.03 -9.81 6.58
N ARG A 253 12.91 -9.59 7.27
CA ARG A 253 12.89 -9.57 8.75
C ARG A 253 13.32 -10.93 9.28
N ASN A 254 14.05 -10.93 10.38
CA ASN A 254 14.48 -12.15 11.07
C ASN A 254 14.52 -11.84 12.57
N GLU A 255 13.42 -12.12 13.26
CA GLU A 255 13.26 -11.82 14.68
C GLU A 255 13.15 -13.11 15.50
N PRO A 256 13.63 -13.15 16.76
CA PRO A 256 13.82 -14.41 17.50
C PRO A 256 12.55 -15.25 17.74
N PHE A 257 11.38 -14.66 17.51
CA PHE A 257 10.06 -15.26 17.74
C PHE A 257 9.18 -15.29 16.48
N TYR A 258 9.70 -14.81 15.34
CA TYR A 258 8.96 -14.75 14.09
C TYR A 258 9.82 -15.24 12.91
N ASN A 259 9.39 -16.38 12.35
CA ASN A 259 10.00 -16.97 11.15
C ASN A 259 9.13 -16.66 9.93
N GLU A 260 9.62 -15.77 9.09
CA GLU A 260 9.08 -15.51 7.76
C GLU A 260 9.11 -16.77 6.88
N SER A 261 8.18 -16.87 5.93
CA SER A 261 8.13 -17.93 4.91
C SER A 261 8.52 -17.33 3.55
N TRP A 262 9.47 -17.88 2.78
CA TRP A 262 9.75 -17.32 1.44
C TRP A 262 8.68 -17.68 0.42
N SER A 263 8.54 -16.85 -0.62
CA SER A 263 7.65 -17.13 -1.75
C SER A 263 8.26 -16.78 -3.10
N ASN A 264 7.80 -17.47 -4.15
CA ASN A 264 8.23 -17.16 -5.51
C ASN A 264 7.76 -15.77 -5.95
N HIS A 265 6.57 -15.38 -5.52
CA HIS A 265 5.99 -14.09 -5.83
C HIS A 265 6.85 -12.94 -5.26
N ALA A 266 7.22 -13.01 -3.97
CA ALA A 266 8.06 -12.00 -3.34
C ALA A 266 9.45 -11.90 -3.99
N ASN A 267 10.08 -13.03 -4.33
CA ASN A 267 11.37 -13.04 -5.05
C ASN A 267 11.27 -12.34 -6.41
N ASN A 268 10.22 -12.60 -7.20
CA ASN A 268 10.02 -11.96 -8.49
C ASN A 268 9.78 -10.43 -8.35
N VAL A 269 8.96 -10.03 -7.37
CA VAL A 269 8.72 -8.61 -7.03
C VAL A 269 10.04 -7.93 -6.63
N GLY A 270 10.86 -8.59 -5.79
CA GLY A 270 12.16 -8.07 -5.37
C GLY A 270 13.22 -8.06 -6.46
N GLU A 271 13.19 -9.02 -7.38
CA GLU A 271 14.13 -9.08 -8.50
C GLU A 271 13.93 -7.86 -9.42
N ILE A 272 12.69 -7.47 -9.72
CA ILE A 272 12.41 -6.23 -10.47
C ILE A 272 13.00 -5.00 -9.76
N ILE A 273 12.92 -4.94 -8.43
CA ILE A 273 13.36 -3.76 -7.68
C ILE A 273 14.89 -3.67 -7.59
N VAL A 274 15.57 -4.71 -7.07
CA VAL A 274 17.02 -4.66 -6.79
C VAL A 274 17.83 -5.82 -7.38
N GLY A 275 17.20 -6.88 -7.86
CA GLY A 275 17.91 -8.09 -8.27
C GLY A 275 18.66 -7.94 -9.59
N GLN A 276 19.40 -8.99 -9.99
CA GLN A 276 20.29 -8.94 -11.15
C GLN A 276 19.55 -8.69 -12.49
N LYS A 277 18.30 -9.12 -12.64
CA LYS A 277 17.46 -8.78 -13.81
C LYS A 277 16.58 -7.54 -13.61
N GLY A 278 16.88 -6.74 -12.58
CA GLY A 278 16.07 -5.65 -12.08
C GLY A 278 16.49 -4.25 -12.49
N ILE A 279 16.01 -3.29 -11.71
CA ILE A 279 16.12 -1.87 -12.01
C ILE A 279 17.20 -1.17 -11.16
N ASN A 280 17.15 -1.29 -9.83
CA ASN A 280 17.99 -0.49 -8.93
C ASN A 280 18.74 -1.34 -7.87
N PRO A 281 19.80 -2.06 -8.25
CA PRO A 281 20.66 -2.79 -7.32
C PRO A 281 21.41 -1.92 -6.30
N THR A 282 21.40 -0.59 -6.43
CA THR A 282 22.02 0.32 -5.42
C THR A 282 21.14 0.51 -4.18
N ALA A 283 19.85 0.19 -4.23
CA ALA A 283 18.99 0.21 -3.06
C ALA A 283 19.22 -1.04 -2.18
N LYS A 284 19.04 -0.91 -0.86
CA LYS A 284 18.90 -2.06 0.03
C LYS A 284 17.44 -2.48 0.08
N LEU A 285 17.21 -3.78 -0.04
CA LEU A 285 15.89 -4.36 0.06
C LEU A 285 15.64 -4.97 1.45
N TRP A 286 14.50 -4.63 2.02
CA TRP A 286 13.88 -5.31 3.16
C TRP A 286 12.58 -5.96 2.71
N SER A 287 12.33 -7.19 3.13
CA SER A 287 11.11 -7.94 2.83
C SER A 287 10.44 -8.41 4.11
N VAL A 288 9.11 -8.31 4.15
CA VAL A 288 8.26 -8.72 5.27
C VAL A 288 7.04 -9.42 4.69
N GLU A 289 6.74 -10.62 5.18
CA GLU A 289 5.51 -11.35 4.93
C GLU A 289 4.38 -10.52 5.53
N LEU A 290 3.32 -10.27 4.75
CA LEU A 290 2.06 -9.73 5.29
C LEU A 290 1.40 -10.83 6.12
N ASN A 291 1.98 -11.09 7.27
CA ASN A 291 1.41 -11.97 8.26
C ASN A 291 0.31 -11.19 8.98
N THR A 292 -0.87 -11.22 8.36
CA THR A 292 -2.04 -10.65 8.98
C THR A 292 -2.25 -11.26 10.37
N GLU A 293 -2.04 -12.59 10.53
CA GLU A 293 -2.12 -13.44 11.75
C GLU A 293 -1.18 -13.06 12.92
N TRP A 294 -0.19 -12.18 12.77
CA TRP A 294 0.65 -11.73 13.89
C TRP A 294 0.34 -10.28 14.27
N ASN A 295 1.20 -9.34 13.89
CA ASN A 295 1.02 -7.91 14.18
C ASN A 295 0.20 -7.19 13.11
N GLY A 296 -0.11 -7.90 12.01
CA GLY A 296 -0.74 -7.33 10.83
C GLY A 296 -0.02 -6.11 10.28
N MET A 297 -0.71 -5.36 9.45
CA MET A 297 -0.13 -4.21 8.73
C MET A 297 0.46 -3.13 9.64
N ALA A 298 0.15 -3.12 10.94
CA ALA A 298 0.80 -2.27 11.94
C ALA A 298 2.23 -2.72 12.23
N GLY A 299 2.47 -3.93 12.77
CA GLY A 299 3.84 -4.36 13.05
C GLY A 299 4.71 -4.51 11.80
N GLU A 300 4.10 -4.87 10.66
CA GLU A 300 4.85 -4.96 9.39
C GLU A 300 5.37 -3.58 8.95
N MET A 301 4.54 -2.53 9.10
CA MET A 301 4.93 -1.15 8.76
C MET A 301 5.84 -0.51 9.82
N ASP A 302 5.71 -0.85 11.11
CA ASP A 302 6.64 -0.37 12.14
C ASP A 302 8.03 -0.99 11.95
N PHE A 303 8.14 -2.26 11.55
CA PHE A 303 9.43 -2.86 11.19
C PHE A 303 10.11 -2.07 10.06
N PHE A 304 9.38 -1.76 8.98
CA PHE A 304 9.93 -0.97 7.89
C PHE A 304 10.40 0.41 8.34
N LEU A 305 9.61 1.11 9.15
CA LEU A 305 9.96 2.41 9.70
C LEU A 305 11.15 2.36 10.67
N TYR A 306 11.19 1.38 11.57
CA TYR A 306 12.31 1.12 12.47
C TYR A 306 13.62 0.96 11.69
N TRP A 307 13.58 0.23 10.58
CA TRP A 307 14.74 0.05 9.71
C TRP A 307 14.98 1.23 8.77
N GLY A 308 14.14 2.27 8.77
CA GLY A 308 14.28 3.48 7.96
C GLY A 308 14.01 3.24 6.47
N VAL A 309 13.07 2.34 6.14
CA VAL A 309 12.55 2.17 4.78
C VAL A 309 11.74 3.39 4.38
N LYS A 310 11.97 3.87 3.15
CA LYS A 310 11.36 5.09 2.59
C LYS A 310 10.32 4.81 1.50
N ILE A 311 10.40 3.65 0.85
CA ILE A 311 9.48 3.26 -0.22
C ILE A 311 9.03 1.84 0.05
N ILE A 312 7.72 1.58 0.05
CA ILE A 312 7.16 0.26 0.36
C ILE A 312 6.32 -0.21 -0.82
N ASN A 313 6.64 -1.39 -1.35
CA ASN A 313 5.85 -2.09 -2.36
C ASN A 313 4.86 -3.04 -1.70
N ASN A 314 3.65 -3.08 -2.22
CA ASN A 314 2.55 -3.94 -1.79
C ASN A 314 1.92 -4.53 -3.06
N SER A 315 2.30 -5.76 -3.44
CA SER A 315 1.85 -6.38 -4.70
C SER A 315 0.73 -7.41 -4.49
N TRP A 316 -0.12 -7.15 -3.50
CA TRP A 316 -1.24 -7.98 -3.03
C TRP A 316 -2.57 -7.19 -2.94
N VAL A 317 -3.68 -7.91 -2.83
CA VAL A 317 -5.04 -7.36 -2.67
C VAL A 317 -5.80 -8.10 -1.57
N PHE A 318 -6.80 -7.44 -0.98
CA PHE A 318 -7.81 -8.11 -0.15
C PHE A 318 -8.94 -8.64 -1.03
N THR A 319 -9.51 -9.80 -0.67
CA THR A 319 -10.27 -10.63 -1.61
C THR A 319 -11.75 -10.28 -1.79
N ASP A 320 -12.29 -10.80 -2.89
CA ASP A 320 -13.71 -10.87 -3.24
C ASP A 320 -14.52 -9.57 -3.03
N PRO A 321 -14.07 -8.44 -3.59
CA PRO A 321 -14.91 -7.24 -3.67
C PRO A 321 -16.21 -7.50 -4.45
N ALA A 322 -16.28 -8.53 -5.31
CA ALA A 322 -17.50 -8.91 -6.00
C ALA A 322 -18.64 -9.32 -5.05
N ASN A 323 -18.34 -10.09 -3.99
CA ASN A 323 -19.35 -10.50 -3.00
C ASN A 323 -19.34 -9.65 -1.72
N ASN A 324 -18.25 -8.92 -1.44
CA ASN A 324 -18.13 -8.08 -0.25
C ASN A 324 -18.34 -6.58 -0.54
N LYS A 325 -19.57 -6.09 -0.39
CA LYS A 325 -19.93 -4.66 -0.58
C LYS A 325 -19.19 -3.67 0.33
N TRP A 326 -18.60 -4.13 1.44
CA TRP A 326 -17.78 -3.30 2.31
C TRP A 326 -16.35 -3.11 1.76
N MET A 327 -15.85 -4.07 0.98
CA MET A 327 -14.59 -3.93 0.22
C MET A 327 -14.70 -2.94 -0.95
N GLN A 328 -15.89 -2.80 -1.53
CA GLN A 328 -16.20 -1.87 -2.65
C GLN A 328 -16.19 -0.39 -2.25
N LYS A 329 -16.10 -0.07 -0.95
CA LYS A 329 -16.17 1.29 -0.42
C LYS A 329 -14.85 1.69 0.23
N TYR A 330 -14.64 2.99 0.37
CA TYR A 330 -13.59 3.51 1.24
C TYR A 330 -13.78 2.94 2.65
N ASN A 331 -12.80 2.19 3.16
CA ASN A 331 -13.00 1.33 4.33
C ASN A 331 -11.84 1.42 5.34
N TYR A 332 -11.91 0.66 6.43
CA TYR A 332 -10.91 0.79 7.51
C TYR A 332 -9.49 0.43 7.07
N TYR A 333 -9.29 -0.41 6.05
CA TYR A 333 -7.96 -0.68 5.51
C TYR A 333 -7.43 0.50 4.70
N SER A 334 -8.27 1.06 3.82
CA SER A 334 -7.96 2.29 3.09
C SER A 334 -7.59 3.39 4.09
N LYS A 335 -8.41 3.56 5.13
CA LYS A 335 -8.24 4.54 6.21
C LYS A 335 -6.96 4.33 6.98
N TYR A 336 -6.67 3.09 7.36
CA TYR A 336 -5.46 2.73 8.08
C TYR A 336 -4.20 3.12 7.29
N VAL A 337 -4.16 2.83 5.98
CA VAL A 337 -3.03 3.20 5.12
C VAL A 337 -2.94 4.72 4.93
N ASP A 338 -4.07 5.42 4.83
CA ASP A 338 -4.08 6.89 4.75
C ASP A 338 -3.62 7.56 6.06
N GLU A 339 -4.06 7.08 7.22
CA GLU A 339 -3.62 7.54 8.55
C GLU A 339 -2.12 7.23 8.80
N LEU A 340 -1.65 6.08 8.33
CA LEU A 340 -0.24 5.67 8.36
C LEU A 340 0.64 6.65 7.57
N ILE A 341 0.31 6.93 6.30
CA ILE A 341 1.07 7.85 5.45
C ILE A 341 0.92 9.29 5.96
N GLN A 342 -0.24 9.68 6.50
CA GLN A 342 -0.40 10.99 7.12
C GLN A 342 0.52 11.17 8.34
N SER A 343 0.76 10.11 9.12
CA SER A 343 1.63 10.13 10.30
C SER A 343 3.11 9.96 9.96
N ASN A 344 3.40 9.29 8.84
CA ASN A 344 4.74 9.05 8.31
C ASN A 344 4.80 9.49 6.83
N PRO A 345 4.71 10.80 6.56
CA PRO A 345 4.54 11.33 5.20
C PRO A 345 5.81 11.20 4.33
N GLU A 346 6.90 10.78 4.97
CA GLU A 346 8.18 10.34 4.44
C GLU A 346 8.13 8.95 3.77
N ILE A 347 7.04 8.18 3.94
CA ILE A 347 6.86 6.89 3.25
C ILE A 347 6.17 7.11 1.91
N ILE A 348 6.81 6.65 0.83
CA ILE A 348 6.19 6.48 -0.48
C ILE A 348 5.60 5.06 -0.54
N ASN A 349 4.28 4.95 -0.40
CA ASN A 349 3.59 3.65 -0.38
C ASN A 349 3.00 3.33 -1.77
N VAL A 350 3.37 2.19 -2.34
CA VAL A 350 3.02 1.76 -3.70
C VAL A 350 2.22 0.46 -3.65
N PHE A 351 1.03 0.46 -4.24
CA PHE A 351 0.14 -0.70 -4.34
C PHE A 351 -0.07 -1.12 -5.79
N SER A 352 -0.16 -2.42 -6.05
CA SER A 352 -0.75 -2.94 -7.28
C SER A 352 -2.27 -2.65 -7.31
N ALA A 353 -2.83 -2.37 -8.48
CA ALA A 353 -4.27 -2.12 -8.63
C ALA A 353 -5.14 -3.38 -8.46
N GLY A 354 -4.56 -4.56 -8.70
CA GLY A 354 -5.25 -5.85 -8.65
C GLY A 354 -5.59 -6.40 -10.04
N ASN A 355 -5.92 -7.70 -10.06
CA ASN A 355 -6.02 -8.53 -11.27
C ASN A 355 -7.42 -9.09 -11.54
N ALA A 356 -8.45 -8.61 -10.81
CA ALA A 356 -9.79 -9.19 -10.81
C ALA A 356 -10.68 -8.77 -11.99
N PHE A 357 -10.24 -7.91 -12.92
CA PHE A 357 -11.13 -7.18 -13.84
C PHE A 357 -12.05 -8.09 -14.67
N ASN A 358 -11.49 -9.13 -15.29
CA ASN A 358 -12.22 -10.19 -16.01
C ASN A 358 -12.41 -11.47 -15.18
N GLY A 359 -12.03 -11.44 -13.89
CA GLY A 359 -11.95 -12.61 -13.02
C GLY A 359 -10.84 -13.59 -13.44
N ASN A 360 -10.71 -14.67 -12.68
CA ASN A 360 -9.84 -15.80 -13.01
C ASN A 360 -10.47 -17.11 -12.48
N LYS A 361 -9.74 -18.24 -12.52
CA LYS A 361 -10.28 -19.54 -12.06
C LYS A 361 -10.76 -19.55 -10.59
N ASN A 362 -10.24 -18.65 -9.76
CA ASN A 362 -10.45 -18.61 -8.32
C ASN A 362 -11.16 -17.31 -7.84
N GLU A 363 -11.36 -16.33 -8.73
CA GLU A 363 -11.86 -14.99 -8.38
C GLU A 363 -12.93 -14.52 -9.37
N LYS A 364 -14.05 -14.00 -8.85
CA LYS A 364 -15.12 -13.45 -9.70
C LYS A 364 -14.69 -12.14 -10.35
N PRO A 365 -15.19 -11.81 -11.55
CA PRO A 365 -14.92 -10.53 -12.19
C PRO A 365 -15.33 -9.34 -11.32
N TYR A 366 -14.39 -8.45 -11.04
CA TYR A 366 -14.61 -7.16 -10.39
C TYR A 366 -13.71 -6.10 -11.04
N LYS A 367 -14.33 -5.10 -11.67
CA LYS A 367 -13.62 -4.16 -12.56
C LYS A 367 -12.78 -3.12 -11.82
N GLU A 368 -13.33 -2.55 -10.77
CA GLU A 368 -12.75 -1.37 -10.11
C GLU A 368 -11.71 -1.76 -9.06
N ILE A 369 -10.90 -0.82 -8.62
CA ILE A 369 -10.08 -0.96 -7.41
C ILE A 369 -10.96 -1.01 -6.15
N ALA A 370 -10.50 -1.71 -5.12
CA ALA A 370 -11.24 -1.96 -3.87
C ALA A 370 -10.29 -2.08 -2.67
N GLY A 371 -10.78 -2.01 -1.44
CA GLY A 371 -9.96 -2.26 -0.25
C GLY A 371 -8.83 -1.25 -0.03
N VAL A 372 -7.60 -1.75 0.21
CA VAL A 372 -6.41 -0.90 0.42
C VAL A 372 -6.08 -0.03 -0.77
N GLN A 373 -6.40 -0.47 -1.99
CA GLN A 373 -6.24 0.31 -3.20
C GLN A 373 -7.12 1.57 -3.22
N LEU A 374 -8.08 1.72 -2.30
CA LEU A 374 -8.85 2.96 -2.12
C LEU A 374 -8.14 4.01 -1.25
N SER A 375 -6.96 3.71 -0.69
CA SER A 375 -6.07 4.67 -0.01
C SER A 375 -5.70 5.84 -0.94
N LYS A 376 -6.06 7.07 -0.57
CA LYS A 376 -5.84 8.28 -1.37
C LYS A 376 -4.41 8.81 -1.29
N ASN A 377 -3.69 8.51 -0.22
CA ASN A 377 -2.29 8.90 -0.03
C ASN A 377 -1.32 7.89 -0.69
N SER A 378 -1.76 6.65 -0.96
CA SER A 378 -0.98 5.65 -1.72
C SER A 378 -0.86 5.97 -3.21
N ILE A 379 0.21 5.49 -3.84
CA ILE A 379 0.33 5.39 -5.30
C ILE A 379 -0.24 4.03 -5.74
N VAL A 380 -1.27 4.03 -6.59
CA VAL A 380 -1.90 2.80 -7.10
C VAL A 380 -1.49 2.56 -8.55
N VAL A 381 -1.00 1.36 -8.86
CA VAL A 381 -0.35 1.04 -10.13
C VAL A 381 -1.11 -0.04 -10.90
N GLY A 382 -1.69 0.33 -12.04
CA GLY A 382 -2.33 -0.61 -12.97
C GLY A 382 -1.31 -1.25 -13.93
N ALA A 383 -1.79 -2.12 -14.82
CA ALA A 383 -0.97 -2.79 -15.82
C ALA A 383 -1.45 -2.50 -17.25
N ILE A 384 -0.48 -2.24 -18.13
CA ILE A 384 -0.67 -2.14 -19.57
C ILE A 384 0.08 -3.27 -20.30
N ASN A 385 -0.25 -3.47 -21.58
CA ASN A 385 0.56 -4.28 -22.48
C ASN A 385 1.74 -3.48 -23.07
N HIS A 386 2.68 -4.17 -23.72
CA HIS A 386 3.84 -3.57 -24.38
C HIS A 386 3.57 -3.22 -25.86
N ASN A 387 2.31 -3.28 -26.31
CA ASN A 387 1.98 -2.98 -27.71
C ASN A 387 2.08 -1.47 -28.00
N TYR A 388 2.04 -1.07 -29.27
CA TYR A 388 2.13 0.35 -29.66
C TYR A 388 1.08 1.23 -28.97
N ASN A 389 -0.14 0.74 -28.77
CA ASN A 389 -1.22 1.49 -28.15
C ASN A 389 -1.05 1.63 -26.63
N GLN A 390 -0.34 0.71 -25.97
CA GLN A 390 -0.13 0.68 -24.51
C GLN A 390 -1.46 0.59 -23.75
N GLN A 391 -2.34 -0.31 -24.21
CA GLN A 391 -3.67 -0.51 -23.63
C GLN A 391 -3.59 -1.23 -22.29
N LYS A 392 -4.57 -0.96 -21.41
CA LYS A 392 -4.78 -1.70 -20.16
C LYS A 392 -4.81 -3.20 -20.43
N THR A 393 -4.20 -4.01 -19.56
CA THR A 393 -4.37 -5.47 -19.63
C THR A 393 -5.80 -5.87 -19.28
N ASP A 394 -6.21 -7.04 -19.75
CA ASP A 394 -7.53 -7.61 -19.52
C ASP A 394 -7.80 -7.89 -18.03
N TYR A 395 -6.77 -8.23 -17.25
CA TYR A 395 -6.85 -8.45 -15.80
C TYR A 395 -6.79 -7.16 -14.95
N SER A 396 -6.13 -6.08 -15.39
CA SER A 396 -5.90 -4.92 -14.51
C SER A 396 -7.19 -4.24 -14.10
N GLN A 397 -7.38 -4.05 -12.79
CA GLN A 397 -8.46 -3.25 -12.23
C GLN A 397 -8.28 -1.75 -12.55
N ILE A 398 -9.39 -1.00 -12.48
CA ILE A 398 -9.50 0.41 -12.91
C ILE A 398 -9.89 1.34 -11.76
N GLY A 399 -9.61 2.64 -11.90
CA GLY A 399 -10.06 3.67 -10.96
C GLY A 399 -11.59 3.82 -10.93
N ASN A 400 -12.11 4.45 -9.87
CA ASN A 400 -13.52 4.77 -9.70
C ASN A 400 -13.71 6.15 -9.05
N ASN A 401 -14.92 6.47 -8.60
CA ASN A 401 -15.24 7.74 -7.93
C ASN A 401 -14.76 7.81 -6.46
N ILE A 402 -14.20 6.74 -5.92
CA ILE A 402 -13.66 6.72 -4.55
C ILE A 402 -12.16 6.96 -4.59
N ASN A 403 -11.42 6.29 -5.47
CA ASN A 403 -10.00 6.50 -5.68
C ASN A 403 -9.58 6.18 -7.11
N TYR A 404 -8.37 6.59 -7.48
CA TYR A 404 -7.87 6.54 -8.84
C TYR A 404 -6.58 5.71 -8.99
N VAL A 405 -6.44 5.00 -10.10
CA VAL A 405 -5.14 4.49 -10.55
C VAL A 405 -4.24 5.72 -10.78
N THR A 406 -3.07 5.75 -10.13
CA THR A 406 -2.14 6.88 -10.21
C THR A 406 -1.32 6.81 -11.49
N ALA A 407 -0.80 5.62 -11.81
CA ALA A 407 0.09 5.38 -12.94
C ALA A 407 -0.09 3.94 -13.48
N VAL A 408 0.41 3.70 -14.68
CA VAL A 408 0.54 2.35 -15.23
C VAL A 408 1.92 2.10 -15.81
N THR A 409 2.30 0.84 -15.84
CA THR A 409 3.47 0.34 -16.57
C THR A 409 3.19 -1.11 -16.98
N TYR A 410 4.12 -1.72 -17.69
CA TYR A 410 3.97 -3.09 -18.15
C TYR A 410 3.87 -4.07 -16.96
N GLY A 411 3.06 -5.11 -17.13
CA GLY A 411 2.64 -5.99 -16.03
C GLY A 411 2.84 -7.48 -16.25
N GLY A 412 3.59 -7.96 -17.24
CA GLY A 412 3.76 -9.40 -17.38
C GLY A 412 4.80 -9.89 -18.35
N ASN A 413 5.02 -11.20 -18.42
CA ASN A 413 6.08 -11.83 -19.22
C ASN A 413 7.50 -11.29 -18.91
N TYR A 414 7.72 -10.81 -17.69
CA TYR A 414 9.07 -10.55 -17.18
C TYR A 414 9.83 -11.87 -17.10
N ASN A 415 11.09 -11.85 -17.52
CA ASN A 415 12.03 -12.96 -17.40
C ASN A 415 12.68 -12.89 -16.01
N PHE A 416 12.35 -13.84 -15.14
CA PHE A 416 12.92 -13.94 -13.79
C PHE A 416 14.11 -14.90 -13.74
N SER A 417 14.98 -14.79 -12.74
CA SER A 417 16.04 -15.77 -12.50
C SER A 417 15.46 -17.02 -11.86
N SER A 418 15.87 -18.19 -12.35
CA SER A 418 15.44 -19.47 -11.81
C SER A 418 16.10 -19.78 -10.47
N TRP A 419 15.38 -20.56 -9.66
CA TRP A 419 15.75 -21.02 -8.31
C TRP A 419 16.85 -22.07 -8.34
N ASN A 420 16.92 -22.79 -9.45
CA ASN A 420 17.90 -23.81 -9.77
C ASN A 420 18.47 -23.48 -11.17
N THR A 421 19.76 -23.70 -11.39
CA THR A 421 20.51 -23.12 -12.53
C THR A 421 20.06 -23.55 -13.92
N ASP A 422 19.20 -24.58 -14.01
CA ASP A 422 19.00 -25.38 -15.21
C ASP A 422 17.56 -25.29 -15.77
N GLU A 423 16.65 -24.53 -15.14
CA GLU A 423 15.29 -24.29 -15.67
C GLU A 423 15.19 -22.99 -16.47
N THR A 424 14.40 -23.04 -17.55
CA THR A 424 13.99 -21.87 -18.34
C THR A 424 13.22 -20.88 -17.46
N GLY A 425 13.58 -19.59 -17.54
CA GLY A 425 13.07 -18.55 -16.64
C GLY A 425 11.54 -18.52 -16.54
N PHE A 426 11.04 -18.41 -15.30
CA PHE A 426 9.62 -18.22 -15.03
C PHE A 426 9.14 -16.89 -15.64
N THR A 427 7.93 -16.90 -16.21
CA THR A 427 7.24 -15.70 -16.70
C THR A 427 5.97 -15.47 -15.91
N GLY A 428 5.93 -14.37 -15.15
CA GLY A 428 4.75 -13.95 -14.38
C GLY A 428 3.97 -12.84 -15.08
N SER A 429 2.65 -12.76 -14.85
CA SER A 429 1.83 -11.59 -15.23
C SER A 429 0.86 -11.18 -14.11
N GLY A 430 0.56 -9.88 -14.04
CA GLY A 430 -0.21 -9.25 -12.98
C GLY A 430 0.25 -7.82 -12.68
N THR A 431 -0.64 -6.99 -12.16
CA THR A 431 -0.31 -5.66 -11.61
C THR A 431 0.73 -5.72 -10.48
N SER A 432 0.88 -6.90 -9.88
CA SER A 432 1.97 -7.27 -8.97
C SER A 432 3.38 -7.15 -9.57
N PHE A 433 3.53 -7.08 -10.90
CA PHE A 433 4.81 -6.82 -11.56
C PHE A 433 4.92 -5.38 -12.10
N SER A 434 3.81 -4.64 -12.24
CA SER A 434 3.86 -3.22 -12.59
C SER A 434 4.16 -2.32 -11.38
N ALA A 435 3.62 -2.64 -10.20
CA ALA A 435 3.92 -1.95 -8.94
C ALA A 435 5.43 -1.92 -8.57
N PRO A 436 6.20 -3.03 -8.62
CA PRO A 436 7.63 -2.99 -8.32
C PRO A 436 8.44 -2.16 -9.32
N VAL A 437 8.04 -2.08 -10.60
CA VAL A 437 8.70 -1.18 -11.57
C VAL A 437 8.56 0.29 -11.15
N ILE A 438 7.36 0.73 -10.73
CA ILE A 438 7.17 2.08 -10.21
C ILE A 438 7.90 2.29 -8.87
N THR A 439 7.99 1.26 -8.03
CA THR A 439 8.76 1.29 -6.77
C THR A 439 10.25 1.51 -7.04
N ALA A 440 10.81 0.83 -8.04
CA ALA A 440 12.22 0.92 -8.41
C ALA A 440 12.56 2.21 -9.16
N LEU A 441 11.66 2.70 -10.02
CA LEU A 441 11.74 4.04 -10.61
C LEU A 441 11.78 5.09 -9.48
N SER A 442 10.85 5.00 -8.54
CA SER A 442 10.76 5.90 -7.39
C SER A 442 12.04 5.86 -6.54
N SER A 443 12.65 4.69 -6.34
CA SER A 443 13.88 4.57 -5.54
C SER A 443 15.09 5.25 -6.21
N MET A 444 15.22 5.12 -7.54
CA MET A 444 16.23 5.88 -8.30
C MET A 444 15.99 7.39 -8.19
N ILE A 445 14.74 7.84 -8.31
CA ILE A 445 14.39 9.27 -8.23
C ILE A 445 14.68 9.87 -6.84
N VAL A 446 14.38 9.16 -5.75
CA VAL A 446 14.69 9.61 -4.38
C VAL A 446 16.20 9.73 -4.15
N GLN A 447 16.99 8.72 -4.53
CA GLN A 447 18.45 8.77 -4.40
C GLN A 447 19.05 9.99 -5.12
N ARG A 448 18.58 10.26 -6.34
CA ARG A 448 19.09 11.34 -7.20
C ARG A 448 18.70 12.74 -6.73
N ASN A 449 17.58 12.87 -6.02
CA ASN A 449 16.95 14.15 -5.74
C ASN A 449 16.72 14.41 -4.25
N LYS A 450 17.52 13.80 -3.36
CA LYS A 450 17.40 13.93 -1.90
C LYS A 450 17.16 15.38 -1.42
N TYR A 451 17.89 16.36 -1.96
CA TYR A 451 17.70 17.79 -1.64
C TYR A 451 16.26 18.31 -1.87
N TYR A 452 15.55 17.81 -2.88
CA TYR A 452 14.17 18.19 -3.18
C TYR A 452 13.17 17.46 -2.30
N PHE A 453 13.44 16.18 -1.99
CA PHE A 453 12.67 15.38 -1.03
C PHE A 453 12.75 15.99 0.38
N ASP A 454 13.95 16.35 0.86
CA ASP A 454 14.18 17.02 2.16
C ASP A 454 13.44 18.37 2.34
N LYS A 455 12.79 18.92 1.30
CA LYS A 455 11.93 20.11 1.42
C LYS A 455 10.61 19.81 2.15
N GLY A 456 10.10 18.58 2.10
CA GLY A 456 8.79 18.22 2.63
C GLY A 456 8.44 16.74 2.46
N HIS A 457 7.16 16.43 2.47
CA HIS A 457 6.65 15.06 2.49
C HIS A 457 6.96 14.26 1.20
N ASP A 458 7.82 13.25 1.31
CA ASP A 458 8.21 12.37 0.19
C ASP A 458 7.02 11.76 -0.56
N SER A 459 5.97 11.37 0.15
CA SER A 459 4.75 10.74 -0.39
C SER A 459 4.09 11.58 -1.49
N ILE A 460 3.78 12.85 -1.21
CA ILE A 460 3.11 13.75 -2.16
C ILE A 460 4.07 14.35 -3.19
N ILE A 461 5.36 14.50 -2.86
CA ILE A 461 6.39 14.90 -3.83
C ILE A 461 6.51 13.84 -4.92
N MET A 462 6.65 12.56 -4.54
CA MET A 462 6.74 11.45 -5.50
C MET A 462 5.45 11.27 -6.29
N LYS A 463 4.28 11.25 -5.61
CA LYS A 463 2.98 11.14 -6.29
C LYS A 463 2.81 12.24 -7.35
N SER A 464 3.09 13.50 -7.00
CA SER A 464 2.98 14.62 -7.94
C SER A 464 3.97 14.52 -9.10
N ALA A 465 5.22 14.13 -8.81
CA ALA A 465 6.25 13.96 -9.82
C ALA A 465 5.94 12.82 -10.81
N LEU A 466 5.39 11.70 -10.34
CA LEU A 466 4.96 10.59 -11.19
C LEU A 466 3.83 11.02 -12.14
N ILE A 467 2.83 11.76 -11.65
CA ILE A 467 1.68 12.23 -12.45
C ILE A 467 2.13 13.25 -13.51
N SER A 468 2.88 14.28 -13.12
CA SER A 468 3.39 15.31 -14.04
C SER A 468 4.44 14.77 -15.01
N GLY A 469 5.25 13.79 -14.58
CA GLY A 469 6.23 13.07 -15.41
C GLY A 469 5.68 11.93 -16.26
N SER A 470 4.37 11.70 -16.29
CA SER A 470 3.74 10.65 -17.11
C SER A 470 3.44 11.10 -18.55
N LYS A 471 3.64 10.19 -19.51
CA LYS A 471 3.08 10.30 -20.86
C LYS A 471 1.73 9.60 -20.94
N LYS A 472 0.85 10.05 -21.84
CA LYS A 472 -0.43 9.37 -22.12
C LYS A 472 -0.17 8.10 -22.95
N PRO A 473 -0.95 7.03 -22.79
CA PRO A 473 -0.97 5.92 -23.74
C PRO A 473 -1.36 6.42 -25.14
N ASN A 474 -0.79 5.82 -26.19
CA ASN A 474 -0.95 6.32 -27.57
C ASN A 474 -2.39 6.26 -28.10
N TYR A 475 -3.30 5.51 -27.48
CA TYR A 475 -4.72 5.43 -27.88
C TYR A 475 -5.59 6.58 -27.35
N THR A 476 -5.09 7.44 -26.44
CA THR A 476 -5.91 8.47 -25.78
C THR A 476 -5.20 9.82 -25.67
N ASN A 477 -5.97 10.89 -25.87
CA ASN A 477 -5.52 12.27 -25.63
C ASN A 477 -5.84 12.77 -24.21
N GLU A 478 -6.63 12.02 -23.43
CA GLU A 478 -7.03 12.39 -22.08
C GLU A 478 -5.85 12.40 -21.11
N ILE A 479 -5.79 13.42 -20.24
CA ILE A 479 -4.75 13.54 -19.19
C ILE A 479 -4.88 12.38 -18.19
N TYR A 480 -6.12 11.96 -17.91
CA TYR A 480 -6.49 10.89 -17.00
C TYR A 480 -7.51 9.96 -17.65
N THR A 481 -7.38 8.65 -17.42
CA THR A 481 -8.49 7.70 -17.61
C THR A 481 -8.59 6.76 -16.42
N ALA A 482 -9.77 6.21 -16.14
CA ALA A 482 -9.92 5.17 -15.11
C ALA A 482 -9.03 3.95 -15.40
N GLU A 483 -8.79 3.63 -16.68
CA GLU A 483 -8.04 2.46 -17.11
C GLU A 483 -6.52 2.58 -16.95
N THR A 484 -5.96 3.76 -17.20
CA THR A 484 -4.51 3.97 -17.24
C THR A 484 -4.00 5.05 -16.29
N GLY A 485 -4.88 5.57 -15.43
CA GLY A 485 -4.55 6.64 -14.49
C GLY A 485 -4.09 7.89 -15.24
N PHE A 486 -3.03 8.53 -14.74
CA PHE A 486 -2.38 9.66 -15.41
C PHE A 486 -1.36 9.23 -16.50
N GLY A 487 -1.28 7.93 -16.81
CA GLY A 487 -0.46 7.35 -17.85
C GLY A 487 0.82 6.69 -17.33
N ILE A 488 1.87 6.73 -18.16
CA ILE A 488 3.10 5.95 -18.00
C ILE A 488 4.24 6.89 -17.56
N PRO A 489 4.73 6.81 -16.31
CA PRO A 489 5.83 7.64 -15.83
C PRO A 489 7.07 7.47 -16.69
N GLN A 490 7.71 8.56 -17.11
CA GLN A 490 8.97 8.53 -17.85
C GLN A 490 10.10 9.03 -16.95
N PHE A 491 11.12 8.20 -16.70
CA PHE A 491 12.15 8.44 -15.69
C PHE A 491 12.72 9.88 -15.69
N TYR A 492 13.22 10.37 -16.83
CA TYR A 492 13.78 11.72 -16.92
C TYR A 492 12.73 12.84 -16.77
N SER A 493 11.48 12.59 -17.17
CA SER A 493 10.38 13.52 -16.91
C SER A 493 10.06 13.59 -15.43
N VAL A 494 10.03 12.46 -14.71
CA VAL A 494 9.83 12.42 -13.26
C VAL A 494 11.01 13.08 -12.51
N ASP A 495 12.26 12.85 -12.94
CA ASP A 495 13.47 13.49 -12.40
C ASP A 495 13.42 15.03 -12.59
N SER A 496 12.95 15.49 -13.76
CA SER A 496 12.70 16.90 -14.03
C SER A 496 11.56 17.48 -13.18
N ALA A 497 10.47 16.72 -12.99
CA ALA A 497 9.32 17.11 -12.17
C ALA A 497 9.72 17.41 -10.72
N VAL A 498 10.55 16.54 -10.12
CA VAL A 498 11.09 16.74 -8.76
C VAL A 498 12.01 17.96 -8.69
N LYS A 499 12.86 18.18 -9.70
CA LYS A 499 13.73 19.37 -9.75
C LYS A 499 12.96 20.68 -9.89
N ASN A 500 11.79 20.62 -10.51
CA ASN A 500 10.85 21.73 -10.66
C ASN A 500 9.90 21.90 -9.45
N LEU A 501 10.10 21.16 -8.35
CA LEU A 501 9.24 21.18 -7.16
C LEU A 501 9.15 22.58 -6.51
N GLN A 502 7.92 23.07 -6.37
CA GLN A 502 7.54 24.11 -5.42
C GLN A 502 6.73 23.46 -4.29
N TYR A 503 7.14 23.64 -3.04
CA TYR A 503 6.53 22.99 -1.88
C TYR A 503 5.96 24.03 -0.91
N PHE A 504 4.69 23.89 -0.57
CA PHE A 504 3.96 24.85 0.27
C PHE A 504 3.55 24.20 1.58
N LYS A 505 4.12 24.68 2.69
CA LYS A 505 3.82 24.17 4.04
C LYS A 505 2.58 24.83 4.63
N LYS A 506 1.71 24.05 5.26
CA LYS A 506 0.57 24.50 6.08
C LYS A 506 -0.36 25.53 5.39
N ALA A 507 -0.68 25.31 4.12
CA ALA A 507 -1.70 26.04 3.38
C ALA A 507 -3.06 25.98 4.10
N ASP A 508 -3.61 27.16 4.44
CA ASP A 508 -4.90 27.33 5.11
C ASP A 508 -6.01 27.77 4.13
N SER A 509 -7.23 27.98 4.62
CA SER A 509 -8.45 28.34 3.87
C SER A 509 -8.35 29.60 2.98
N ASN A 510 -7.29 30.40 3.16
CA ASN A 510 -7.01 31.61 2.38
C ASN A 510 -5.77 31.43 1.47
N PHE A 511 -5.25 30.22 1.35
CA PHE A 511 -4.08 29.94 0.51
C PHE A 511 -4.39 30.18 -0.97
N SER A 512 -3.60 31.05 -1.58
CA SER A 512 -3.41 31.16 -3.03
C SER A 512 -1.94 31.47 -3.33
N ARG A 513 -1.37 30.82 -4.35
CA ARG A 513 0.01 31.03 -4.82
C ARG A 513 0.04 30.94 -6.33
N ARG A 514 0.70 31.92 -6.96
CA ARG A 514 0.96 31.96 -8.40
C ARG A 514 2.41 31.59 -8.69
N ILE A 515 2.62 30.67 -9.61
CA ILE A 515 3.93 30.16 -10.03
C ILE A 515 4.13 30.52 -11.49
N LYS A 516 5.18 31.28 -11.79
CA LYS A 516 5.53 31.69 -13.15
C LYS A 516 6.43 30.65 -13.81
N VAL A 517 5.99 30.13 -14.95
CA VAL A 517 6.81 29.26 -15.80
C VAL A 517 6.91 29.90 -17.18
N TYR A 518 8.13 30.20 -17.63
CA TYR A 518 8.35 30.65 -19.00
C TYR A 518 8.23 29.45 -19.94
N LEU A 519 7.38 29.55 -20.96
CA LEU A 519 7.25 28.56 -22.04
C LEU A 519 7.62 29.21 -23.37
N HIS A 520 8.20 28.41 -24.27
CA HIS A 520 8.33 28.77 -25.68
C HIS A 520 7.05 28.41 -26.43
N GLN A 521 6.73 29.15 -27.49
CA GLN A 521 5.63 28.79 -28.38
C GLN A 521 5.77 27.33 -28.87
N ASN A 522 4.65 26.60 -28.84
CA ASN A 522 4.54 25.15 -29.10
C ASN A 522 5.16 24.20 -28.08
N GLU A 523 5.81 24.68 -27.01
CA GLU A 523 6.27 23.84 -25.90
C GLU A 523 5.05 23.29 -25.13
N ASN A 524 5.03 22.00 -24.82
CA ASN A 524 3.99 21.44 -23.97
C ASN A 524 4.44 21.49 -22.51
N ILE A 525 3.49 21.58 -21.59
CA ILE A 525 3.74 21.44 -20.15
C ILE A 525 2.65 20.58 -19.53
N ARG A 526 3.05 19.67 -18.63
CA ARG A 526 2.15 19.08 -17.65
C ARG A 526 2.57 19.55 -16.26
N ALA A 527 1.63 20.07 -15.50
CA ALA A 527 1.80 20.44 -14.10
C ALA A 527 0.81 19.66 -13.23
N ASN A 528 1.21 19.37 -12.00
CA ASN A 528 0.39 18.68 -11.03
C ASN A 528 0.58 19.29 -9.63
N ILE A 529 -0.48 19.29 -8.83
CA ILE A 529 -0.40 19.41 -7.36
C ILE A 529 -0.85 18.13 -6.69
N SER A 530 -0.27 17.76 -5.54
CA SER A 530 -0.80 16.70 -4.67
C SER A 530 -0.72 17.10 -3.19
N TRP A 531 -1.66 16.60 -2.40
CA TRP A 531 -1.74 16.81 -0.94
C TRP A 531 -2.17 15.55 -0.19
N LEU A 532 -2.00 15.55 1.13
CA LEU A 532 -2.44 14.44 1.98
C LEU A 532 -3.91 14.61 2.39
N VAL A 533 -4.72 13.58 2.15
CA VAL A 533 -6.09 13.49 2.67
C VAL A 533 -6.04 13.22 4.17
N ASN A 534 -7.04 13.72 4.89
CA ASN A 534 -7.34 13.34 6.27
C ASN A 534 -8.82 13.00 6.36
N LEU A 535 -9.10 11.91 7.05
CA LEU A 535 -10.40 11.23 7.07
C LEU A 535 -10.93 11.12 8.51
N SER A 536 -10.53 12.07 9.35
CA SER A 536 -11.05 12.24 10.70
C SER A 536 -12.49 12.77 10.73
N ASP A 537 -12.97 13.36 9.63
CA ASP A 537 -14.37 13.81 9.46
C ASP A 537 -14.70 13.97 7.96
N ASP A 538 -15.71 13.26 7.45
CA ASP A 538 -16.21 13.39 6.05
C ASP A 538 -16.73 14.80 5.71
N LYS A 539 -16.89 15.65 6.73
CA LYS A 539 -17.33 17.05 6.60
C LYS A 539 -16.20 18.06 6.39
N ASN A 540 -14.94 17.65 6.51
CA ASN A 540 -13.78 18.55 6.46
C ASN A 540 -12.73 18.05 5.43
N VAL A 541 -13.18 17.68 4.23
CA VAL A 541 -12.28 17.42 3.10
C VAL A 541 -11.54 18.71 2.75
N VAL A 542 -10.22 18.61 2.58
CA VAL A 542 -9.39 19.74 2.12
C VAL A 542 -9.26 19.66 0.61
N ASP A 543 -9.55 20.77 -0.06
CA ASP A 543 -9.76 20.85 -1.49
C ASP A 543 -8.92 21.99 -2.10
N PHE A 544 -8.05 21.63 -3.05
CA PHE A 544 -7.14 22.55 -3.72
C PHE A 544 -7.35 22.49 -5.22
N ASP A 545 -7.59 23.64 -5.83
CA ASP A 545 -7.77 23.80 -7.26
C ASP A 545 -6.46 24.29 -7.92
N MET A 546 -6.35 24.09 -9.24
CA MET A 546 -5.31 24.71 -10.06
C MET A 546 -5.89 25.39 -11.30
N LYS A 547 -5.53 26.65 -11.52
CA LYS A 547 -5.83 27.44 -12.72
C LYS A 547 -4.55 27.82 -13.45
N VAL A 548 -4.61 27.94 -14.77
CA VAL A 548 -3.47 28.41 -15.58
C VAL A 548 -3.86 29.60 -16.44
N TYR A 549 -3.06 30.65 -16.36
CA TYR A 549 -3.22 31.87 -17.13
C TYR A 549 -2.11 32.00 -18.19
N ASP A 550 -2.48 32.52 -19.36
CA ASP A 550 -1.54 32.86 -20.44
C ASP A 550 -0.72 34.14 -20.11
N PRO A 551 0.28 34.51 -20.94
CA PRO A 551 1.05 35.74 -20.77
C PRO A 551 0.23 37.05 -20.84
N ASN A 552 -1.04 36.99 -21.26
CA ASN A 552 -1.99 38.10 -21.26
C ASN A 552 -2.95 38.06 -20.05
N ASN A 553 -2.67 37.20 -19.05
CA ASN A 553 -3.50 36.94 -17.86
C ASN A 553 -4.91 36.42 -18.19
N ARG A 554 -5.08 35.70 -19.31
CA ARG A 554 -6.32 34.98 -19.67
C ARG A 554 -6.28 33.56 -19.13
N LEU A 555 -7.33 33.13 -18.44
CA LEU A 555 -7.48 31.72 -18.04
C LEU A 555 -7.56 30.83 -19.29
N ILE A 556 -6.69 29.83 -19.38
CA ILE A 556 -6.62 28.88 -20.52
C ILE A 556 -7.00 27.45 -20.16
N THR A 557 -6.78 27.03 -18.92
CA THR A 557 -7.19 25.71 -18.41
C THR A 557 -7.25 25.72 -16.89
N SER A 558 -7.96 24.76 -16.33
CA SER A 558 -8.08 24.54 -14.89
C SER A 558 -8.40 23.08 -14.57
N SER A 559 -8.03 22.65 -13.37
CA SER A 559 -8.38 21.37 -12.78
C SER A 559 -8.97 21.67 -11.39
N ILE A 560 -10.17 21.15 -11.13
CA ILE A 560 -11.05 21.47 -9.99
C ILE A 560 -11.76 20.20 -9.45
N GLU A 561 -11.05 19.07 -9.47
CA GLU A 561 -11.57 17.71 -9.25
C GLU A 561 -11.60 17.31 -7.76
N GLY A 562 -12.39 18.02 -6.95
CA GLY A 562 -12.45 17.90 -5.47
C GLY A 562 -12.80 16.52 -4.86
N GLU A 563 -13.00 15.47 -5.67
CA GLU A 563 -13.03 14.07 -5.20
C GLU A 563 -11.62 13.48 -4.97
N ARG A 564 -10.58 14.07 -5.60
CA ARG A 564 -9.19 13.58 -5.59
C ARG A 564 -8.31 14.47 -4.71
N ASN A 565 -7.13 13.96 -4.38
CA ASN A 565 -6.09 14.72 -3.68
C ASN A 565 -4.94 15.12 -4.61
N THR A 566 -5.31 15.37 -5.88
CA THR A 566 -4.38 15.75 -6.94
C THR A 566 -5.13 16.49 -8.04
N GLU A 567 -4.58 17.61 -8.50
CA GLU A 567 -5.07 18.33 -9.68
C GLU A 567 -4.00 18.34 -10.75
N THR A 568 -4.37 18.12 -12.01
CA THR A 568 -3.43 17.99 -13.12
C THR A 568 -3.90 18.79 -14.32
N VAL A 569 -3.01 19.62 -14.87
CA VAL A 569 -3.24 20.35 -16.12
C VAL A 569 -2.15 19.99 -17.13
N GLU A 570 -2.54 19.86 -18.39
CA GLU A 570 -1.64 19.72 -19.54
C GLU A 570 -2.09 20.70 -20.62
N LEU A 571 -1.13 21.45 -21.18
CA LEU A 571 -1.39 22.43 -22.23
C LEU A 571 -0.19 22.56 -23.17
N LYS A 572 -0.44 23.11 -24.35
CA LYS A 572 0.57 23.53 -25.32
C LYS A 572 0.56 25.05 -25.40
N ALA A 573 1.72 25.69 -25.27
CA ALA A 573 1.83 27.14 -25.31
C ALA A 573 1.49 27.69 -26.70
N ASP A 574 0.49 28.58 -26.79
CA ASP A 574 0.09 29.28 -28.02
C ASP A 574 1.11 30.34 -28.44
N ARG A 575 1.89 30.87 -27.49
CA ARG A 575 2.91 31.91 -27.65
C ARG A 575 4.05 31.72 -26.65
N SER A 576 5.20 32.35 -26.91
CA SER A 576 6.27 32.42 -25.92
C SER A 576 5.92 33.43 -24.81
N GLY A 577 6.20 33.09 -23.56
CA GLY A 577 6.00 34.00 -22.42
C GLY A 577 5.87 33.29 -21.07
N TYR A 578 5.61 34.06 -20.02
CA TYR A 578 5.33 33.51 -18.69
C TYR A 578 3.85 33.12 -18.57
N TYR A 579 3.61 31.83 -18.36
CA TYR A 579 2.31 31.30 -17.94
C TYR A 579 2.27 31.26 -16.40
N GLU A 580 1.13 31.64 -15.81
CA GLU A 580 0.95 31.65 -14.35
C GLU A 580 0.06 30.47 -13.92
N PHE A 581 0.62 29.58 -13.12
CA PHE A 581 -0.10 28.49 -12.45
C PHE A 581 -0.56 28.99 -11.08
N GLU A 582 -1.85 29.26 -10.92
CA GLU A 582 -2.49 29.66 -9.66
C GLU A 582 -3.02 28.42 -8.95
N ILE A 583 -2.38 28.08 -7.83
CA ILE A 583 -2.85 27.05 -6.90
C ILE A 583 -3.57 27.77 -5.78
N TYR A 584 -4.83 27.41 -5.52
CA TYR A 584 -5.58 28.02 -4.43
C TYR A 584 -6.43 26.97 -3.72
N ARG A 585 -6.86 27.31 -2.51
CA ARG A 585 -7.72 26.44 -1.71
C ARG A 585 -9.19 26.81 -1.90
N TYR A 586 -9.96 25.85 -2.39
CA TYR A 586 -11.39 26.03 -2.65
C TYR A 586 -12.18 26.01 -1.34
N ASP A 587 -11.95 25.01 -0.49
CA ASP A 587 -12.65 24.87 0.79
C ASP A 587 -12.34 25.99 1.79
N LYS A 588 -13.20 26.10 2.82
CA LYS A 588 -13.10 27.10 3.90
C LYS A 588 -12.97 26.50 5.29
N ASN A 589 -12.55 25.25 5.41
CA ASN A 589 -12.29 24.64 6.71
C ASN A 589 -10.88 25.02 7.24
N ASN A 590 -10.68 24.97 8.55
CA ASN A 590 -9.45 25.46 9.20
C ASN A 590 -8.26 24.47 9.14
N ILE A 591 -8.39 23.34 8.44
CA ILE A 591 -7.40 22.26 8.45
C ILE A 591 -6.22 22.59 7.54
N LYS A 592 -5.08 23.01 8.08
CA LYS A 592 -3.89 23.36 7.27
C LYS A 592 -3.25 22.13 6.61
N ARG A 593 -2.83 22.22 5.35
CA ARG A 593 -2.19 21.12 4.59
C ARG A 593 -0.93 21.52 3.86
N ASP A 594 -0.05 20.56 3.65
CA ASP A 594 1.13 20.74 2.82
C ASP A 594 0.82 20.27 1.39
N VAL A 595 1.28 21.04 0.40
CA VAL A 595 0.98 20.85 -1.03
C VAL A 595 2.30 20.83 -1.81
N ALA A 596 2.51 19.79 -2.60
CA ALA A 596 3.62 19.70 -3.56
C ALA A 596 3.12 20.06 -4.96
N PHE A 597 3.75 21.03 -5.62
CA PHE A 597 3.55 21.35 -7.04
C PHE A 597 4.78 20.93 -7.84
N THR A 598 4.57 20.17 -8.92
CA THR A 598 5.64 19.73 -9.82
C THR A 598 5.20 19.90 -11.28
N TYR A 599 6.14 20.22 -12.16
CA TYR A 599 5.85 20.35 -13.60
C TYR A 599 6.97 19.82 -14.49
N VAL A 600 6.60 19.45 -15.71
CA VAL A 600 7.50 18.98 -16.76
C VAL A 600 7.14 19.66 -18.06
N LYS A 601 8.14 20.26 -18.70
CA LYS A 601 8.05 20.69 -20.10
C LYS A 601 8.33 19.50 -21.02
N LYS A 602 7.50 19.30 -22.05
CA LYS A 602 7.42 18.08 -22.87
C LYS A 602 7.55 18.38 -24.36
#